data_AF-A0A0E3L3L8-F1
#
_entry.id   AF-A0A0E3L3L8-F1
#
_cell.length_a   1.000
_cell.length_b   1.000
_cell.length_c   1.000
_cell.angle_alpha   90.00
_cell.angle_beta   90.00
_cell.angle_gamma   90.00
#
_symmetry.space_group_name_H-M   'P 1'
#
loop_
_entity.id
_entity.type
_entity.pdbx_description
1 polymer ?
#
loop_
_entity_poly.entity_id
_entity_poly.type
_entity_poly.pdbx_seq_one_letter_code
_entity_poly.pdbx_strand_id
1 'polypeptide(L)'
;MTCSNFTKLKSFQLRCNTPTSRSWSPSNYAVILQLHEVGVHNLDTHNSSDEDYMLVFVINQNKKPLMPCKPSKARNLLQAGKAKVVRNTPFTIKLFFGSSGYTQPVTAGMDTGSKVVSCAAIANGKVLYQSEIYLRENVSKKMQQRKMYRRTRRCKKTRYRSARFDNRGNSKKEGRLAPSIRSKLEAHFWEKRFVESLLPVTA
;
A
#
# COMPACT_ATOMS: atom_id res chain seq x y z
N MET A 1 66.53 6.30 -34.70
CA MET A 1 65.16 6.68 -35.10
C MET A 1 64.17 5.82 -34.32
N THR A 2 63.42 6.48 -33.43
CA THR A 2 62.19 6.08 -32.74
C THR A 2 62.06 4.65 -32.19
N CYS A 3 62.47 4.44 -30.94
CA CYS A 3 61.90 3.39 -30.09
C CYS A 3 60.63 3.90 -29.41
N SER A 4 59.60 3.07 -29.48
CA SER A 4 58.20 3.32 -29.15
C SER A 4 57.95 3.37 -27.64
N ASN A 5 57.24 4.42 -27.22
CA ASN A 5 56.77 4.62 -25.85
C ASN A 5 55.65 3.63 -25.49
N PHE A 6 55.92 2.73 -24.55
CA PHE A 6 54.92 1.85 -23.94
C PHE A 6 54.22 2.61 -22.80
N THR A 7 53.10 3.28 -23.09
CA THR A 7 52.29 3.97 -22.08
C THR A 7 51.10 3.10 -21.67
N LYS A 8 50.97 2.93 -20.34
CA LYS A 8 49.96 2.13 -19.65
C LYS A 8 48.54 2.48 -20.08
N LEU A 9 47.80 1.48 -20.54
CA LEU A 9 46.34 1.44 -20.53
C LEU A 9 45.83 1.64 -19.08
N LYS A 10 45.28 2.82 -18.78
CA LYS A 10 44.34 2.99 -17.68
C LYS A 10 42.93 3.01 -18.26
N SER A 11 42.19 1.96 -17.96
CA SER A 11 40.75 1.84 -18.16
C SER A 11 40.03 3.00 -17.48
N PHE A 12 39.56 3.96 -18.28
CA PHE A 12 38.71 5.04 -17.83
C PHE A 12 37.26 4.54 -17.81
N GLN A 13 36.89 3.81 -16.75
CA GLN A 13 35.49 3.51 -16.48
C GLN A 13 34.78 4.78 -16.03
N LEU A 14 34.01 5.38 -16.95
CA LEU A 14 32.99 6.37 -16.63
C LEU A 14 31.96 5.73 -15.68
N ARG A 15 32.10 5.95 -14.38
CA ARG A 15 31.01 5.69 -13.42
C ARG A 15 30.09 6.90 -13.43
N CYS A 16 29.03 6.80 -14.22
CA CYS A 16 27.81 7.55 -14.05
C CYS A 16 27.19 7.20 -12.68
N ASN A 17 27.50 7.98 -11.65
CA ASN A 17 26.75 7.95 -10.40
C ASN A 17 25.47 8.75 -10.60
N THR A 18 24.44 8.10 -11.14
CA THR A 18 23.06 8.58 -10.97
C THR A 18 22.65 8.38 -9.51
N PRO A 19 21.93 9.33 -8.89
CA PRO A 19 21.41 9.13 -7.56
C PRO A 19 20.37 8.02 -7.65
N THR A 20 20.69 6.87 -7.05
CA THR A 20 19.72 5.81 -6.85
C THR A 20 18.57 6.41 -6.06
N SER A 21 17.45 6.61 -6.75
CA SER A 21 16.15 6.82 -6.13
C SER A 21 15.95 5.63 -5.21
N ARG A 22 16.10 5.88 -3.91
CA ARG A 22 15.65 4.94 -2.88
C ARG A 22 14.17 4.75 -3.11
N SER A 23 13.81 3.71 -3.85
CA SER A 23 12.51 3.09 -3.75
C SER A 23 12.38 2.68 -2.28
N TRP A 24 11.64 3.48 -1.53
CA TRP A 24 11.21 3.10 -0.20
C TRP A 24 10.35 1.85 -0.39
N SER A 25 10.96 0.69 -0.18
CA SER A 25 10.23 -0.56 0.04
C SER A 25 9.20 -0.29 1.13
N PRO A 26 7.89 -0.48 0.87
CA PRO A 26 6.87 -0.32 1.89
C PRO A 26 7.16 -1.31 3.01
N SER A 27 7.73 -0.80 4.09
CA SER A 27 8.08 -1.60 5.26
C SER A 27 6.81 -2.15 5.90
N ASN A 28 6.43 -3.38 5.57
CA ASN A 28 5.59 -4.28 6.36
C ASN A 28 4.37 -3.62 7.03
N TYR A 29 3.47 -3.07 6.21
CA TYR A 29 2.08 -2.81 6.58
C TYR A 29 1.20 -3.46 5.51
N ALA A 30 0.06 -3.96 5.95
CA ALA A 30 -0.89 -4.77 5.20
C ALA A 30 -0.49 -6.26 5.09
N VAL A 31 -0.69 -7.01 6.19
CA VAL A 31 -1.30 -8.33 6.01
C VAL A 31 -2.73 -8.01 5.59
N ILE A 32 -2.94 -7.93 4.28
CA ILE A 32 -4.27 -7.97 3.71
C ILE A 32 -4.70 -9.42 3.93
N LEU A 33 -5.43 -9.69 5.01
CA LEU A 33 -6.33 -10.83 5.00
C LEU A 33 -7.46 -10.43 4.06
N GLN A 34 -7.18 -10.53 2.77
CA GLN A 34 -8.22 -10.65 1.79
C GLN A 34 -8.79 -12.03 2.07
N LEU A 35 -10.01 -12.11 2.60
CA LEU A 35 -10.75 -13.35 2.54
C LEU A 35 -10.94 -13.67 1.06
N HIS A 36 -9.99 -14.42 0.52
CA HIS A 36 -10.07 -15.10 -0.76
C HIS A 36 -9.53 -16.52 -0.59
N GLU A 37 -9.88 -17.15 0.53
CA GLU A 37 -9.95 -18.61 0.70
C GLU A 37 -11.13 -18.90 1.62
N VAL A 38 -12.33 -19.04 1.03
CA VAL A 38 -13.35 -19.92 1.58
C VAL A 38 -13.89 -20.78 0.44
N GLY A 39 -13.05 -21.72 0.00
CA GLY A 39 -13.50 -23.10 -0.16
C GLY A 39 -12.61 -23.86 0.82
N VAL A 40 -13.11 -24.50 1.86
CA VAL A 40 -14.24 -25.42 1.91
C VAL A 40 -14.77 -25.42 3.35
N HIS A 41 -16.09 -25.34 3.54
CA HIS A 41 -16.92 -26.18 4.42
C HIS A 41 -18.34 -25.58 4.45
N ASN A 42 -19.20 -26.18 3.62
CA ASN A 42 -20.68 -26.19 3.64
C ASN A 42 -21.39 -24.98 4.26
N LEU A 43 -21.85 -24.09 3.40
CA LEU A 43 -23.12 -23.40 3.59
C LEU A 43 -24.06 -23.92 2.51
N ASP A 44 -24.93 -24.84 2.90
CA ASP A 44 -26.10 -25.22 2.12
C ASP A 44 -27.01 -23.99 2.02
N THR A 45 -26.82 -23.17 0.99
CA THR A 45 -27.75 -22.12 0.60
C THR A 45 -28.28 -22.42 -0.79
N HIS A 46 -29.20 -23.38 -0.88
CA HIS A 46 -30.12 -23.48 -2.00
C HIS A 46 -31.12 -22.31 -1.92
N ASN A 47 -30.71 -21.13 -2.37
CA ASN A 47 -31.59 -20.06 -2.81
C ASN A 47 -31.00 -19.43 -4.08
N SER A 48 -31.75 -19.51 -5.17
CA SER A 48 -31.34 -19.13 -6.52
C SER A 48 -31.31 -17.60 -6.70
N SER A 49 -30.19 -16.94 -6.39
CA SER A 49 -29.82 -15.57 -6.90
C SER A 49 -28.39 -15.09 -6.57
N ASP A 50 -27.46 -15.96 -6.16
CA ASP A 50 -26.14 -15.62 -5.58
C ASP A 50 -24.95 -15.63 -6.58
N GLU A 51 -25.08 -14.98 -7.74
CA GLU A 51 -24.04 -14.95 -8.80
C GLU A 51 -23.20 -13.64 -8.82
N ASP A 52 -22.79 -13.11 -7.66
CA ASP A 52 -22.13 -11.79 -7.57
C ASP A 52 -20.81 -11.74 -6.77
N TYR A 53 -20.12 -12.88 -6.56
CA TYR A 53 -19.03 -12.92 -5.57
C TYR A 53 -17.60 -12.72 -6.09
N MET A 54 -17.37 -12.55 -7.40
CA MET A 54 -16.01 -12.28 -7.90
C MET A 54 -15.98 -11.17 -8.95
N LEU A 55 -15.86 -9.92 -8.48
CA LEU A 55 -15.68 -8.75 -9.34
C LEU A 55 -14.21 -8.53 -9.72
N VAL A 56 -13.99 -8.07 -10.95
CA VAL A 56 -12.66 -7.68 -11.44
C VAL A 56 -12.60 -6.16 -11.59
N PHE A 57 -11.64 -5.53 -10.91
CA PHE A 57 -11.45 -4.09 -10.97
C PHE A 57 -10.79 -3.69 -12.29
N VAL A 58 -11.24 -2.58 -12.86
CA VAL A 58 -10.82 -2.13 -14.19
C VAL A 58 -10.27 -0.72 -14.11
N ILE A 59 -9.06 -0.53 -14.64
CA ILE A 59 -8.40 0.77 -14.73
C ILE A 59 -8.30 1.16 -16.21
N ASN A 60 -8.68 2.40 -16.53
CA ASN A 60 -8.56 2.95 -17.88
C ASN A 60 -7.09 3.17 -18.26
N GLN A 61 -6.80 3.38 -19.55
CA GLN A 61 -5.47 3.73 -20.05
C GLN A 61 -4.87 4.94 -19.28
N ASN A 62 -5.71 5.93 -19.01
CA ASN A 62 -5.41 7.19 -18.30
C ASN A 62 -5.31 7.05 -16.77
N LYS A 63 -5.21 5.81 -16.23
CA LYS A 63 -5.11 5.52 -14.78
C LYS A 63 -6.33 5.95 -13.96
N LYS A 64 -7.46 6.26 -14.59
CA LYS A 64 -8.73 6.50 -13.92
C LYS A 64 -9.44 5.16 -13.68
N PRO A 65 -9.96 4.89 -12.46
CA PRO A 65 -10.74 3.70 -12.20
C PRO A 65 -12.05 3.73 -12.99
N LEU A 66 -12.54 2.56 -13.40
CA LEU A 66 -13.84 2.34 -14.04
C LEU A 66 -14.69 1.44 -13.15
N MET A 67 -15.95 1.25 -13.52
CA MET A 67 -16.80 0.26 -12.86
C MET A 67 -16.19 -1.15 -13.00
N PRO A 68 -16.21 -1.96 -11.93
CA PRO A 68 -15.75 -3.33 -11.99
C PRO A 68 -16.63 -4.15 -12.94
N CYS A 69 -16.06 -5.24 -13.44
CA CYS A 69 -16.72 -6.12 -14.39
C CYS A 69 -16.74 -7.57 -13.92
N LYS A 70 -17.60 -8.37 -14.57
CA LYS A 70 -17.64 -9.81 -14.41
C LYS A 70 -16.33 -10.46 -14.88
N PRO A 71 -15.89 -11.56 -14.26
CA PRO A 71 -14.61 -12.21 -14.56
C PRO A 71 -14.60 -12.80 -15.99
N SER A 72 -15.75 -13.19 -16.52
CA SER A 72 -15.91 -13.60 -17.92
C SER A 72 -15.50 -12.50 -18.89
N LYS A 73 -15.94 -11.25 -18.65
CA LYS A 73 -15.55 -10.10 -19.48
C LYS A 73 -14.07 -9.78 -19.34
N ALA A 74 -13.53 -9.84 -18.12
CA ALA A 74 -12.11 -9.63 -17.89
C ALA A 74 -11.25 -10.66 -18.63
N ARG A 75 -11.65 -11.95 -18.60
CA ARG A 75 -10.97 -13.02 -19.34
C ARG A 75 -10.95 -12.76 -20.83
N ASN A 76 -12.09 -12.41 -21.41
CA ASN A 76 -12.20 -12.10 -22.85
C ASN A 76 -11.30 -10.92 -23.23
N LEU A 77 -11.21 -9.88 -22.39
CA LEU A 77 -10.33 -8.73 -22.61
C LEU A 77 -8.84 -9.10 -22.58
N LEU A 78 -8.45 -10.01 -21.67
CA LEU A 78 -7.08 -10.51 -21.55
C LEU A 78 -6.72 -11.42 -22.74
N GLN A 79 -7.61 -12.35 -23.12
CA GLN A 79 -7.42 -13.23 -24.27
C GLN A 79 -7.33 -12.45 -25.58
N ALA A 80 -8.13 -11.39 -25.73
CA ALA A 80 -8.08 -10.50 -26.88
C ALA A 80 -6.87 -9.54 -26.87
N GLY A 81 -6.00 -9.59 -25.86
CA GLY A 81 -4.82 -8.71 -25.75
C GLY A 81 -5.15 -7.23 -25.52
N LYS A 82 -6.37 -6.90 -25.11
CA LYS A 82 -6.85 -5.51 -24.95
C LYS A 82 -6.57 -4.93 -23.55
N ALA A 83 -6.19 -5.78 -22.61
CA ALA A 83 -5.91 -5.43 -21.23
C ALA A 83 -4.68 -6.17 -20.72
N LYS A 84 -4.10 -5.66 -19.63
CA LYS A 84 -3.07 -6.38 -18.85
C LYS A 84 -3.44 -6.44 -17.38
N VAL A 85 -2.98 -7.49 -16.71
CA VAL A 85 -3.09 -7.59 -15.25
C VAL A 85 -2.12 -6.60 -14.60
N VAL A 86 -2.60 -5.82 -13.63
CA VAL A 86 -1.79 -4.88 -12.84
C VAL A 86 -1.58 -5.40 -11.42
N ARG A 87 -2.60 -6.03 -10.85
CA ARG A 87 -2.56 -6.60 -9.50
C ARG A 87 -3.35 -7.90 -9.46
N ASN A 88 -2.88 -8.82 -8.63
CA ASN A 88 -3.56 -10.09 -8.39
C ASN A 88 -4.61 -9.97 -7.28
N THR A 89 -4.36 -9.12 -6.27
CA THR A 89 -5.18 -9.02 -5.06
C THR A 89 -5.40 -7.54 -4.70
N PRO A 90 -6.62 -7.00 -4.84
CA PRO A 90 -7.73 -7.58 -5.61
C PRO A 90 -7.38 -7.66 -7.10
N PHE A 91 -8.00 -8.62 -7.81
CA PHE A 91 -7.69 -8.85 -9.21
C PHE A 91 -8.07 -7.62 -10.05
N THR A 92 -7.06 -6.99 -10.65
CA THR A 92 -7.20 -5.68 -11.29
C THR A 92 -6.56 -5.72 -12.67
N ILE A 93 -7.34 -5.37 -13.69
CA ILE A 93 -6.88 -5.24 -15.08
C ILE A 93 -6.80 -3.77 -15.49
N LYS A 94 -5.86 -3.45 -16.38
CA LYS A 94 -5.74 -2.15 -17.02
C LYS A 94 -5.96 -2.28 -18.52
N LEU A 95 -6.85 -1.44 -19.06
CA LEU A 95 -7.13 -1.37 -20.49
C LEU A 95 -6.01 -0.61 -21.23
N PHE A 96 -5.73 -1.03 -22.46
CA PHE A 96 -4.80 -0.33 -23.36
C PHE A 96 -5.47 0.75 -24.20
N PHE A 97 -6.79 0.69 -24.35
CA PHE A 97 -7.58 1.65 -25.10
C PHE A 97 -8.38 2.57 -24.17
N GLY A 98 -8.70 3.76 -24.65
CA GLY A 98 -9.56 4.71 -23.94
C GLY A 98 -11.01 4.26 -23.94
N SER A 99 -11.63 4.22 -22.76
CA SER A 99 -13.07 4.02 -22.60
C SER A 99 -13.77 5.33 -22.22
N SER A 100 -15.04 5.47 -22.61
CA SER A 100 -15.91 6.65 -22.42
C SER A 100 -16.19 7.00 -20.94
N GLY A 101 -15.81 6.14 -19.99
CA GLY A 101 -15.69 6.52 -18.59
C GLY A 101 -17.02 6.78 -17.87
N TYR A 102 -18.15 6.33 -18.41
CA TYR A 102 -19.43 6.38 -17.71
C TYR A 102 -19.34 5.56 -16.43
N THR A 103 -19.58 6.22 -15.29
CA THR A 103 -19.47 5.63 -13.95
C THR A 103 -20.76 5.86 -13.18
N GLN A 104 -21.04 4.93 -12.27
CA GLN A 104 -22.14 5.07 -11.32
C GLN A 104 -21.58 5.69 -10.04
N PRO A 105 -22.39 6.45 -9.28
CA PRO A 105 -21.95 7.00 -8.00
C PRO A 105 -21.62 5.85 -7.04
N VAL A 106 -20.37 5.81 -6.58
CA VAL A 106 -19.89 4.87 -5.56
C VAL A 106 -19.71 5.63 -4.25
N THR A 107 -20.32 5.13 -3.18
CA THR A 107 -20.13 5.61 -1.82
C THR A 107 -19.19 4.67 -1.08
N ALA A 108 -18.12 5.20 -0.48
CA ALA A 108 -17.18 4.41 0.30
C ALA A 108 -17.22 4.80 1.78
N GLY A 109 -17.46 3.82 2.65
CA GLY A 109 -17.38 3.95 4.09
C GLY A 109 -16.10 3.34 4.63
N MET A 110 -15.46 4.00 5.60
CA MET A 110 -14.35 3.43 6.37
C MET A 110 -14.67 3.56 7.86
N ASP A 111 -14.75 2.43 8.55
CA ASP A 111 -14.92 2.39 10.00
C ASP A 111 -13.56 2.15 10.67
N THR A 112 -13.29 2.96 11.70
CA THR A 112 -11.98 3.02 12.35
C THR A 112 -12.06 2.42 13.74
N GLY A 113 -11.69 1.14 13.82
CA GLY A 113 -11.42 0.49 15.09
C GLY A 113 -10.04 0.84 15.65
N SER A 114 -9.81 0.45 16.90
CA SER A 114 -8.52 0.68 17.56
C SER A 114 -7.39 -0.19 16.97
N LYS A 115 -7.74 -1.38 16.50
CA LYS A 115 -6.86 -2.43 15.95
C LYS A 115 -7.13 -2.74 14.49
N VAL A 116 -8.39 -2.66 14.09
CA VAL A 116 -8.85 -3.05 12.75
C VAL A 116 -9.51 -1.84 12.12
N VAL A 117 -9.25 -1.63 10.84
CA VAL A 117 -9.95 -0.67 10.00
C VAL A 117 -10.72 -1.47 8.97
N SER A 118 -12.03 -1.28 8.91
CA SER A 118 -12.86 -1.88 7.87
C SER A 118 -13.20 -0.84 6.83
N CYS A 119 -13.26 -1.26 5.57
CA CYS A 119 -13.71 -0.41 4.47
C CYS A 119 -14.72 -1.17 3.62
N ALA A 120 -15.76 -0.47 3.19
CA ALA A 120 -16.78 -0.98 2.29
C ALA A 120 -17.11 0.05 1.23
N ALA A 121 -17.26 -0.37 -0.02
CA ALA A 121 -17.71 0.48 -1.12
C ALA A 121 -18.97 -0.10 -1.75
N ILE A 122 -20.00 0.75 -1.91
CA ILE A 122 -21.33 0.35 -2.35
C ILE A 122 -21.73 1.19 -3.56
N ALA A 123 -22.36 0.53 -4.54
CA ALA A 123 -23.00 1.17 -5.69
C ALA A 123 -24.34 0.47 -5.99
N ASN A 124 -25.40 1.24 -6.21
CA ASN A 124 -26.76 0.72 -6.52
C ASN A 124 -27.23 -0.40 -5.57
N GLY A 125 -26.95 -0.26 -4.26
CA GLY A 125 -27.32 -1.27 -3.25
C GLY A 125 -26.48 -2.54 -3.26
N LYS A 126 -25.45 -2.64 -4.12
CA LYS A 126 -24.52 -3.77 -4.18
C LYS A 126 -23.16 -3.40 -3.63
N VAL A 127 -22.55 -4.33 -2.89
CA VAL A 127 -21.21 -4.15 -2.33
C VAL A 127 -20.17 -4.53 -3.38
N LEU A 128 -19.33 -3.55 -3.77
CA LEU A 128 -18.29 -3.74 -4.78
C LEU A 128 -16.94 -4.15 -4.16
N TYR A 129 -16.67 -3.68 -2.95
CA TYR A 129 -15.40 -3.87 -2.26
C TYR A 129 -15.63 -3.93 -0.75
N GLN A 130 -14.93 -4.86 -0.09
CA GLN A 130 -14.88 -4.99 1.35
C GLN A 130 -13.45 -5.33 1.75
N SER A 131 -12.94 -4.70 2.80
CA SER A 131 -11.62 -5.00 3.36
C SER A 131 -11.61 -4.84 4.87
N GLU A 132 -10.76 -5.64 5.50
CA GLU A 132 -10.38 -5.50 6.91
C GLU A 132 -8.87 -5.40 7.00
N ILE A 133 -8.37 -4.35 7.64
CA ILE A 133 -6.95 -4.05 7.74
C ILE A 133 -6.55 -4.04 9.21
N TYR A 134 -5.59 -4.90 9.52
CA TYR A 134 -5.00 -4.96 10.84
C TYR A 134 -3.92 -3.87 10.99
N LEU A 135 -4.16 -2.95 11.92
CA LEU A 135 -3.25 -1.87 12.26
C LEU A 135 -2.08 -2.36 13.11
N ARG A 136 -0.96 -1.65 13.00
CA ARG A 136 0.26 -1.96 13.75
C ARG A 136 0.19 -1.46 15.19
N GLU A 137 0.22 -2.38 16.15
CA GLU A 137 0.15 -2.04 17.59
C GLU A 137 1.51 -1.89 18.29
N ASN A 138 2.52 -2.63 17.83
CA ASN A 138 3.82 -2.74 18.51
C ASN A 138 4.71 -1.48 18.40
N VAL A 139 4.23 -0.37 17.84
CA VAL A 139 4.98 0.89 17.69
C VAL A 139 5.39 1.42 19.06
N SER A 140 4.46 1.46 20.02
CA SER A 140 4.73 1.95 21.38
C SER A 140 5.81 1.11 22.06
N LYS A 141 5.65 -0.23 22.05
CA LYS A 141 6.61 -1.19 22.61
C LYS A 141 8.01 -1.01 22.01
N LYS A 142 8.11 -0.88 20.67
CA LYS A 142 9.40 -0.64 19.99
C LYS A 142 10.02 0.71 20.36
N MET A 143 9.21 1.75 20.55
CA MET A 143 9.71 3.07 20.98
C MET A 143 10.22 3.06 22.42
N GLN A 144 9.53 2.36 23.32
CA GLN A 144 9.97 2.14 24.70
C GLN A 144 11.27 1.34 24.74
N GLN A 145 11.36 0.25 23.98
CA GLN A 145 12.57 -0.58 23.88
C GLN A 145 13.77 0.23 23.36
N ARG A 146 13.58 1.04 22.31
CA ARG A 146 14.59 1.97 21.80
C ARG A 146 15.02 3.00 22.87
N LYS A 147 14.09 3.53 23.66
CA LYS A 147 14.37 4.44 24.78
C LYS A 147 15.21 3.73 25.85
N MET A 148 14.83 2.51 26.23
CA MET A 148 15.54 1.67 27.19
C MET A 148 16.98 1.41 26.74
N TYR A 149 17.20 0.91 25.51
CA TYR A 149 18.54 0.64 25.00
C TYR A 149 19.42 1.89 24.92
N ARG A 150 18.86 3.06 24.58
CA ARG A 150 19.59 4.33 24.64
C ARG A 150 19.97 4.71 26.08
N ARG A 151 19.09 4.48 27.05
CA ARG A 151 19.36 4.74 28.47
C ARG A 151 20.47 3.81 28.97
N THR A 152 20.33 2.51 28.77
CA THR A 152 21.29 1.50 29.22
C THR A 152 22.69 1.75 28.65
N ARG A 153 22.82 2.07 27.36
CA ARG A 153 24.13 2.40 26.77
C ARG A 153 24.77 3.63 27.41
N ARG A 154 24.01 4.70 27.66
CA ARG A 154 24.53 5.89 28.35
C ARG A 154 24.97 5.56 29.77
N CYS A 155 24.14 4.85 30.54
CA CYS A 155 24.48 4.47 31.91
C CYS A 155 25.75 3.60 31.97
N LYS A 156 25.91 2.63 31.05
CA LYS A 156 27.06 1.71 31.06
C LYS A 156 28.35 2.30 30.47
N LYS A 157 28.26 3.16 29.45
CA LYS A 157 29.43 3.62 28.68
C LYS A 157 29.84 5.06 28.96
N THR A 158 29.01 5.86 29.62
CA THR A 158 29.32 7.27 29.88
C THR A 158 29.21 7.59 31.37
N ARG A 159 30.31 7.39 32.10
CA ARG A 159 30.40 7.53 33.58
C ARG A 159 30.15 8.97 34.07
N TYR A 160 30.72 9.97 33.38
CA TYR A 160 30.64 11.38 33.77
C TYR A 160 29.73 12.23 32.87
N ARG A 161 28.82 11.60 32.12
CA ARG A 161 27.95 12.34 31.20
C ARG A 161 26.80 13.00 31.94
N SER A 162 26.76 14.33 31.92
CA SER A 162 25.61 15.11 32.41
C SER A 162 24.32 14.84 31.63
N ALA A 163 23.19 14.93 32.33
CA ALA A 163 21.87 14.86 31.71
C ALA A 163 21.64 16.11 30.83
N ARG A 164 21.03 15.92 29.65
CA ARG A 164 20.70 17.01 28.71
C ARG A 164 19.20 17.03 28.45
N PHE A 165 18.43 17.49 29.43
CA PHE A 165 16.96 17.54 29.32
C PHE A 165 16.49 18.59 28.32
N ASP A 166 17.25 19.66 28.13
CA ASP A 166 16.93 20.77 27.22
C ASP A 166 17.16 20.42 25.75
N ASN A 167 18.01 19.42 25.45
CA ASN A 167 18.31 18.95 24.09
C ASN A 167 17.20 18.03 23.53
N ARG A 168 15.95 18.27 23.92
CA ARG A 168 14.75 17.52 23.57
C ARG A 168 13.87 18.24 22.54
N GLY A 169 14.46 19.14 21.75
CA GLY A 169 13.75 19.95 20.74
C GLY A 169 12.86 19.12 19.81
N ASN A 170 13.35 17.97 19.30
CA ASN A 170 12.53 17.11 18.45
C ASN A 170 11.27 16.59 19.17
N SER A 171 11.33 16.27 20.46
CA SER A 171 10.14 15.81 21.22
C SER A 171 9.18 16.92 21.61
N LYS A 172 9.64 18.17 21.70
CA LYS A 172 8.82 19.35 22.04
C LYS A 172 8.37 20.14 20.81
N LYS A 173 8.69 19.66 19.60
CA LYS A 173 8.35 20.35 18.36
C LYS A 173 6.83 20.47 18.24
N GLU A 174 6.35 21.68 17.96
CA GLU A 174 4.94 21.95 17.68
C GLU A 174 4.45 21.17 16.44
N GLY A 175 3.19 20.73 16.46
CA GLY A 175 2.60 19.90 15.40
C GLY A 175 3.12 18.46 15.34
N ARG A 176 3.90 18.00 16.32
CA ARG A 176 4.41 16.63 16.36
C ARG A 176 3.32 15.63 16.78
N LEU A 177 2.93 14.76 15.86
CA LEU A 177 2.15 13.56 16.19
C LEU A 177 3.02 12.48 16.84
N ALA A 178 2.47 11.78 17.82
CA ALA A 178 3.11 10.58 18.37
C ALA A 178 3.29 9.53 17.27
N PRO A 179 4.41 8.77 17.24
CA PRO A 179 4.65 7.78 16.19
C PRO A 179 3.54 6.72 16.04
N SER A 180 2.87 6.37 17.14
CA SER A 180 1.72 5.46 17.12
C SER A 180 0.53 6.07 16.39
N ILE A 181 0.14 7.30 16.74
CA ILE A 181 -0.98 8.03 16.12
C ILE A 181 -0.70 8.25 14.64
N ARG A 182 0.51 8.72 14.31
CA ARG A 182 0.92 8.89 12.92
C ARG A 182 0.82 7.59 12.12
N SER A 183 1.29 6.48 12.68
CA SER A 183 1.19 5.18 12.00
C SER A 183 -0.25 4.74 11.74
N LYS A 184 -1.19 5.07 12.63
CA LYS A 184 -2.62 4.78 12.41
C LYS A 184 -3.21 5.68 11.33
N LEU A 185 -2.96 6.99 11.42
CA LEU A 185 -3.44 7.98 10.45
C LEU A 185 -2.96 7.67 9.02
N GLU A 186 -1.69 7.34 8.85
CA GLU A 186 -1.13 6.98 7.54
C GLU A 186 -1.75 5.69 6.96
N ALA A 187 -2.12 4.73 7.82
CA ALA A 187 -2.82 3.52 7.38
C ALA A 187 -4.21 3.85 6.81
N HIS A 188 -4.96 4.76 7.43
CA HIS A 188 -6.23 5.25 6.90
C HIS A 188 -6.08 5.94 5.55
N PHE A 189 -5.09 6.82 5.41
CA PHE A 189 -4.85 7.49 4.13
C PHE A 189 -4.39 6.53 3.04
N TRP A 190 -3.62 5.50 3.39
CA TRP A 190 -3.28 4.46 2.45
C TRP A 190 -4.56 3.77 1.98
N GLU A 191 -5.40 3.29 2.89
CA GLU A 191 -6.60 2.56 2.49
C GLU A 191 -7.53 3.40 1.63
N LYS A 192 -7.78 4.65 2.03
CA LYS A 192 -8.55 5.59 1.23
C LYS A 192 -8.02 5.68 -0.21
N ARG A 193 -6.70 5.92 -0.35
CA ARG A 193 -6.04 6.02 -1.67
C ARG A 193 -6.10 4.70 -2.44
N PHE A 194 -6.09 3.57 -1.74
CA PHE A 194 -6.19 2.26 -2.35
C PHE A 194 -7.56 2.05 -2.97
N VAL A 195 -8.62 2.33 -2.22
CA VAL A 195 -10.00 2.25 -2.73
C VAL A 195 -10.23 3.22 -3.89
N GLU A 196 -9.77 4.46 -3.77
CA GLU A 196 -9.82 5.47 -4.85
C GLU A 196 -9.05 5.04 -6.10
N SER A 197 -8.03 4.18 -5.96
CA SER A 197 -7.28 3.65 -7.10
C SER A 197 -8.01 2.53 -7.85
N LEU A 198 -8.98 1.89 -7.20
CA LEU A 198 -9.72 0.75 -7.73
C LEU A 198 -11.12 1.14 -8.24
N LEU A 199 -11.79 2.05 -7.54
CA LEU A 199 -13.18 2.42 -7.78
C LEU A 199 -13.35 3.94 -7.98
N PRO A 200 -14.29 4.37 -8.83
CA PRO A 200 -14.63 5.77 -9.01
C PRO A 200 -15.49 6.28 -7.83
N VAL A 201 -14.86 6.45 -6.67
CA VAL A 201 -15.52 6.98 -5.46
C VAL A 201 -15.88 8.45 -5.67
N THR A 202 -17.14 8.80 -5.41
CA THR A 202 -17.66 10.18 -5.58
C THR A 202 -17.93 10.85 -4.23
N ALA A 203 -18.24 10.07 -3.19
CA ALA A 203 -18.55 10.53 -1.84
C ALA A 203 -17.92 9.61 -0.78
#